data_AF-A0A7S0LJC2-F1
#
_entry.id   AF-A0A7S0LJC2-F1
#
_cell.length_a   1.000
_cell.length_b   1.000
_cell.length_c   1.000
_cell.angle_alpha   90.00
_cell.angle_beta   90.00
_cell.angle_gamma   90.00
#
_symmetry.space_group_name_H-M   'P 1'
#
loop_
_entity.id
_entity.type
_entity.pdbx_description
1 polymer ?
#
loop_
_entity_poly.entity_id
_entity_poly.type
_entity_poly.pdbx_seq_one_letter_code
_entity_poly.pdbx_strand_id
1 'polypeptide(L)'
;ADDPSGWDPCGSSYPSPSDCKFHKNIIAESCDAQYEWLKKTVAALPKDDWKIAVGHHPADEIDVQDFTTVLQNANFDLYLNGHVHTLSYYTVDNKGAYVTSGAGCMVKLDSIHDRAGHKSVALPEASHSYQSVWNKKTAGFTKHTFSSDFKSLKTVFLDYNGQELYSFDVKKGSGPSPSPSPSPSPGPSGANCKTYGCGDYDPSHSCQCNSDCRYYNDCCSDYKQYCGNSWLG
;
A
#
# COMPACT_ATOMS: atom_id res chain seq x y z
N ALA A 1 1.43 -24.05 -24.23
CA ALA A 1 1.25 -23.77 -22.80
C ALA A 1 1.28 -25.05 -21.97
N ASP A 2 1.11 -26.22 -22.60
CA ASP A 2 0.90 -27.52 -21.95
C ASP A 2 2.19 -28.33 -21.70
N ASP A 3 3.35 -27.69 -21.74
CA ASP A 3 4.63 -28.31 -21.37
C ASP A 3 5.05 -27.80 -19.97
N PRO A 4 4.81 -28.60 -18.91
CA PRO A 4 5.15 -28.22 -17.54
C PRO A 4 6.66 -28.11 -17.31
N SER A 5 7.50 -28.61 -18.20
CA SER A 5 8.97 -28.47 -18.07
C SER A 5 9.44 -27.02 -18.24
N GLY A 6 8.61 -26.18 -18.86
CA GLY A 6 8.81 -24.73 -18.93
C GLY A 6 8.20 -23.95 -17.76
N TRP A 7 7.47 -24.62 -16.88
CA TRP A 7 6.81 -23.99 -15.74
C TRP A 7 7.78 -23.95 -14.57
N ASP A 8 7.73 -22.89 -13.79
CA ASP A 8 8.57 -22.74 -12.62
C ASP A 8 8.11 -23.70 -11.51
N PRO A 9 8.89 -24.74 -11.16
CA PRO A 9 8.51 -25.70 -10.13
C PRO A 9 8.52 -25.08 -8.73
N CYS A 10 8.94 -23.81 -8.58
CA CYS A 10 9.05 -23.17 -7.26
C CYS A 10 7.71 -22.76 -6.67
N GLY A 11 6.64 -22.78 -7.48
CA GLY A 11 5.23 -22.88 -7.06
C GLY A 11 4.81 -21.94 -5.92
N SER A 12 3.66 -22.26 -5.30
CA SER A 12 3.10 -21.52 -4.16
C SER A 12 3.34 -22.22 -2.81
N SER A 13 4.12 -23.30 -2.79
CA SER A 13 4.36 -24.13 -1.61
C SER A 13 5.52 -23.55 -0.80
N TYR A 14 5.30 -23.30 0.50
CA TYR A 14 6.33 -22.83 1.41
C TYR A 14 6.56 -23.83 2.58
N PRO A 15 7.82 -24.15 2.93
CA PRO A 15 9.03 -23.77 2.20
C PRO A 15 9.07 -24.44 0.83
N SER A 16 9.55 -23.71 -0.18
CA SER A 16 9.74 -24.27 -1.51
C SER A 16 10.71 -25.46 -1.44
N PRO A 17 10.61 -26.44 -2.36
CA PRO A 17 11.55 -27.55 -2.43
C PRO A 17 13.00 -27.04 -2.50
N SER A 18 13.90 -27.68 -1.75
CA SER A 18 15.32 -27.27 -1.66
C SER A 18 16.09 -27.44 -2.96
N ASP A 19 15.56 -28.24 -3.89
CA ASP A 19 16.09 -28.49 -5.23
C ASP A 19 15.38 -27.67 -6.30
N CYS A 20 14.54 -26.71 -5.91
CA CYS A 20 13.81 -25.93 -6.88
C CYS A 20 14.75 -25.08 -7.75
N LYS A 21 14.51 -25.12 -9.06
CA LYS A 21 15.21 -24.31 -10.04
C LYS A 21 14.20 -23.44 -10.78
N PHE A 22 14.37 -22.12 -10.63
CA PHE A 22 13.67 -21.15 -11.45
C PHE A 22 13.88 -21.47 -12.93
N HIS A 23 12.82 -21.29 -13.73
CA HIS A 23 12.91 -21.47 -15.16
C HIS A 23 13.99 -20.54 -15.76
N LYS A 24 14.69 -20.99 -16.81
CA LYS A 24 15.78 -20.23 -17.45
C LYS A 24 15.40 -18.82 -17.88
N ASN A 25 14.11 -18.57 -18.16
CA ASN A 25 13.61 -17.24 -18.51
C ASN A 25 13.68 -16.29 -17.31
N ILE A 26 13.34 -16.77 -16.10
CA ILE A 26 13.44 -16.00 -14.85
C ILE A 26 14.90 -15.72 -14.53
N ILE A 27 15.77 -16.74 -14.67
CA ILE A 27 17.22 -16.59 -14.47
C ILE A 27 17.85 -15.60 -15.47
N ALA A 28 17.27 -15.46 -16.67
CA ALA A 28 17.74 -14.53 -17.68
C ALA A 28 17.22 -13.10 -17.48
N GLU A 29 16.29 -12.86 -16.55
CA GLU A 29 15.86 -11.51 -16.21
C GLU A 29 17.01 -10.72 -15.57
N SER A 30 17.09 -9.42 -15.90
CA SER A 30 18.14 -8.53 -15.40
C SER A 30 17.48 -7.29 -14.82
N CYS A 31 17.60 -7.13 -13.50
CA CYS A 31 17.11 -5.95 -12.79
C CYS A 31 17.77 -4.67 -13.33
N ASP A 32 19.08 -4.71 -13.64
CA ASP A 32 19.81 -3.58 -14.21
C ASP A 32 19.29 -3.20 -15.59
N ALA A 33 19.07 -4.18 -16.47
CA ALA A 33 18.54 -3.92 -17.80
C ALA A 33 17.12 -3.32 -17.73
N GLN A 34 16.27 -3.83 -16.83
CA GLN A 34 14.93 -3.30 -16.59
C GLN A 34 14.99 -1.87 -16.03
N TYR A 35 15.91 -1.61 -15.10
CA TYR A 35 16.09 -0.28 -14.51
C TYR A 35 16.58 0.75 -15.53
N GLU A 36 17.56 0.41 -16.36
CA GLU A 36 18.03 1.27 -17.45
C GLU A 36 16.96 1.52 -18.50
N TRP A 37 16.17 0.49 -18.82
CA TRP A 37 15.02 0.63 -19.71
C TRP A 37 13.97 1.59 -19.12
N LEU A 38 13.66 1.48 -17.82
CA LEU A 38 12.69 2.36 -17.18
C LEU A 38 13.14 3.81 -17.24
N LYS A 39 14.40 4.10 -16.88
CA LYS A 39 14.97 5.46 -16.95
C LYS A 39 14.81 6.09 -18.34
N LYS A 40 15.10 5.34 -19.40
CA LYS A 40 14.92 5.78 -20.80
C LYS A 40 13.44 6.00 -21.14
N THR A 41 12.60 5.07 -20.69
CA THR A 41 11.15 5.12 -20.96
C THR A 41 10.51 6.33 -20.32
N VAL A 42 10.74 6.57 -19.03
CA VAL A 42 10.13 7.71 -18.32
C VAL A 42 10.64 9.05 -18.84
N ALA A 43 11.90 9.14 -19.26
CA ALA A 43 12.48 10.36 -19.84
C ALA A 43 11.87 10.72 -21.21
N ALA A 44 11.34 9.72 -21.95
CA ALA A 44 10.71 9.92 -23.24
C ALA A 44 9.21 10.25 -23.14
N LEU A 45 8.60 10.14 -21.95
CA LEU A 45 7.17 10.41 -21.77
C LEU A 45 6.87 11.92 -21.95
N PRO A 46 5.72 12.28 -22.54
CA PRO A 46 5.28 13.66 -22.59
C PRO A 46 5.15 14.24 -21.17
N LYS A 47 5.69 15.44 -20.96
CA LYS A 47 5.70 16.09 -19.63
C LYS A 47 4.29 16.33 -19.09
N ASP A 48 3.38 16.74 -19.97
CA ASP A 48 2.00 17.14 -19.66
C ASP A 48 0.99 16.00 -19.77
N ASP A 49 1.45 14.74 -19.82
CA ASP A 49 0.58 13.57 -19.84
C ASP A 49 0.50 12.83 -18.49
N TRP A 50 -0.55 12.02 -18.32
CA TRP A 50 -0.72 11.17 -17.14
C TRP A 50 0.34 10.09 -17.14
N LYS A 51 0.97 9.88 -15.98
CA LYS A 51 2.02 8.88 -15.79
C LYS A 51 1.60 7.92 -14.68
N ILE A 52 1.10 6.76 -15.07
CA ILE A 52 0.66 5.70 -14.17
C ILE A 52 1.66 4.55 -14.26
N ALA A 53 2.28 4.21 -13.14
CA ALA A 53 3.19 3.08 -13.03
C ALA A 53 2.47 1.89 -12.38
N VAL A 54 2.77 0.68 -12.83
CA VAL A 54 2.16 -0.55 -12.31
C VAL A 54 3.26 -1.58 -12.08
N GLY A 55 3.28 -2.17 -10.89
CA GLY A 55 4.18 -3.25 -10.50
C GLY A 55 3.42 -4.32 -9.70
N HIS A 56 4.04 -5.47 -9.44
CA HIS A 56 3.43 -6.46 -8.57
C HIS A 56 3.58 -6.09 -7.09
N HIS A 57 4.79 -5.76 -6.66
CA HIS A 57 5.15 -5.46 -5.28
C HIS A 57 4.86 -3.99 -4.90
N PRO A 58 4.56 -3.70 -3.63
CA PRO A 58 4.67 -2.37 -3.06
C PRO A 58 6.05 -1.73 -3.31
N ALA A 59 6.10 -0.41 -3.34
CA ALA A 59 7.33 0.31 -3.64
C ALA A 59 8.43 0.09 -2.58
N ASP A 60 8.07 -0.18 -1.32
CA ASP A 60 9.00 -0.51 -0.23
C ASP A 60 9.60 -1.90 -0.31
N GLU A 61 9.06 -2.78 -1.15
CA GLU A 61 9.56 -4.15 -1.34
C GLU A 61 10.37 -4.30 -2.63
N ILE A 62 10.53 -3.23 -3.42
CA ILE A 62 11.40 -3.22 -4.61
C ILE A 62 12.78 -2.78 -4.17
N ASP A 63 13.66 -3.75 -3.93
CA ASP A 63 14.84 -3.54 -3.12
C ASP A 63 16.18 -3.71 -3.90
N VAL A 64 16.13 -4.19 -5.15
CA VAL A 64 17.35 -4.38 -5.96
C VAL A 64 17.85 -3.08 -6.60
N GLN A 65 16.95 -2.19 -7.01
CA GLN A 65 17.27 -0.91 -7.66
C GLN A 65 16.30 0.18 -7.21
N ASP A 66 16.72 1.45 -7.26
CA ASP A 66 15.88 2.58 -6.83
C ASP A 66 14.90 3.03 -7.93
N PHE A 67 13.87 2.22 -8.14
CA PHE A 67 12.74 2.52 -9.03
C PHE A 67 11.91 3.71 -8.53
N THR A 68 11.83 3.91 -7.21
CA THR A 68 11.04 4.95 -6.57
C THR A 68 11.53 6.34 -6.98
N THR A 69 12.83 6.62 -6.87
CA THR A 69 13.41 7.91 -7.29
C THR A 69 13.19 8.17 -8.78
N VAL A 70 13.31 7.14 -9.63
CA VAL A 70 13.09 7.28 -11.08
C VAL A 70 11.65 7.70 -11.39
N LEU A 71 10.67 7.06 -10.74
CA LEU A 71 9.26 7.40 -10.91
C LEU A 71 8.94 8.79 -10.34
N GLN A 72 9.42 9.10 -9.13
CA GLN A 72 9.22 10.41 -8.49
C GLN A 72 9.78 11.54 -9.36
N ASN A 73 11.00 11.41 -9.89
CA ASN A 73 11.62 12.40 -10.77
C ASN A 73 10.87 12.58 -12.10
N ALA A 74 10.14 11.56 -12.54
CA ALA A 74 9.27 11.65 -13.72
C ALA A 74 7.93 12.35 -13.43
N ASN A 75 7.66 12.73 -12.17
CA ASN A 75 6.36 13.22 -11.70
C ASN A 75 5.25 12.25 -12.08
N PHE A 76 5.38 10.98 -11.67
CA PHE A 76 4.28 10.02 -11.78
C PHE A 76 3.07 10.48 -10.97
N ASP A 77 1.87 10.17 -11.46
CA ASP A 77 0.61 10.56 -10.81
C ASP A 77 0.06 9.46 -9.90
N LEU A 78 0.28 8.19 -10.26
CA LEU A 78 -0.24 7.02 -9.53
C LEU A 78 0.66 5.80 -9.72
N TYR A 79 0.96 5.10 -8.63
CA TYR A 79 1.62 3.79 -8.63
C TYR A 79 0.63 2.73 -8.15
N LEU A 80 0.40 1.70 -8.96
CA LEU A 80 -0.50 0.59 -8.64
C LEU A 80 0.31 -0.68 -8.36
N ASN A 81 -0.05 -1.40 -7.31
CA ASN A 81 0.50 -2.71 -7.01
C ASN A 81 -0.54 -3.69 -6.44
N GLY A 82 -0.09 -4.93 -6.23
CA GLY A 82 -0.79 -5.97 -5.51
C GLY A 82 0.13 -6.57 -4.44
N HIS A 83 0.46 -7.86 -4.58
CA HIS A 83 1.33 -8.65 -3.71
C HIS A 83 0.84 -8.79 -2.27
N VAL A 84 0.71 -7.69 -1.53
CA VAL A 84 0.15 -7.66 -0.19
C VAL A 84 -1.37 -7.82 -0.29
N HIS A 85 -1.89 -8.85 0.36
CA HIS A 85 -3.31 -9.24 0.35
C HIS A 85 -4.20 -8.30 1.19
N THR A 86 -4.20 -7.01 0.86
CA THR A 86 -4.98 -5.94 1.48
C THR A 86 -5.32 -4.86 0.45
N LEU A 87 -6.19 -3.93 0.84
CA LEU A 87 -6.41 -2.68 0.13
C LEU A 87 -5.68 -1.57 0.88
N SER A 88 -4.84 -0.79 0.21
CA SER A 88 -4.08 0.29 0.87
C SER A 88 -3.83 1.48 -0.02
N TYR A 89 -3.82 2.67 0.60
CA TYR A 89 -3.25 3.89 0.08
C TYR A 89 -2.09 4.31 0.99
N TYR A 90 -0.93 4.56 0.41
CA TYR A 90 0.27 5.04 1.10
C TYR A 90 1.01 6.09 0.27
N THR A 91 1.93 6.79 0.94
CA THR A 91 2.85 7.76 0.33
C THR A 91 4.29 7.32 0.57
N VAL A 92 5.19 7.78 -0.29
CA VAL A 92 6.63 7.63 -0.15
C VAL A 92 7.26 9.02 -0.18
N ASP A 93 8.07 9.34 0.83
CA ASP A 93 8.63 10.67 1.09
C ASP A 93 7.59 11.76 1.30
N ASN A 94 6.42 11.39 1.86
CA ASN A 94 5.24 12.24 1.96
C ASN A 94 4.74 12.73 0.59
N LYS A 95 5.06 12.01 -0.49
CA LYS A 95 4.71 12.28 -1.88
C LYS A 95 4.15 11.01 -2.52
N GLY A 96 3.63 11.14 -3.72
CA GLY A 96 3.21 9.98 -4.51
C GLY A 96 1.93 9.32 -3.99
N ALA A 97 1.19 8.70 -4.91
CA ALA A 97 -0.07 8.06 -4.64
C ALA A 97 0.19 6.61 -4.97
N TYR A 98 0.42 5.83 -3.93
CA TYR A 98 0.75 4.44 -4.07
C TYR A 98 -0.44 3.63 -3.56
N VAL A 99 -0.95 2.78 -4.42
CA VAL A 99 -2.19 2.06 -4.18
C VAL A 99 -1.90 0.57 -4.29
N THR A 100 -2.22 -0.15 -3.22
CA THR A 100 -2.25 -1.61 -3.20
C THR A 100 -3.68 -2.07 -3.39
N SER A 101 -3.93 -2.80 -4.47
CA SER A 101 -5.19 -3.50 -4.75
C SER A 101 -4.94 -5.02 -4.78
N GLY A 102 -4.39 -5.58 -3.70
CA GLY A 102 -3.98 -6.98 -3.62
C GLY A 102 -5.01 -7.93 -3.01
N ALA A 103 -6.21 -7.44 -2.66
CA ALA A 103 -7.24 -8.21 -1.94
C ALA A 103 -8.27 -8.91 -2.85
N GLY A 104 -7.88 -9.35 -4.06
CA GLY A 104 -8.81 -9.87 -5.05
C GLY A 104 -9.29 -11.32 -4.83
N CYS A 105 -8.51 -12.15 -4.13
CA CYS A 105 -8.87 -13.56 -3.85
C CYS A 105 -8.53 -14.03 -2.44
N MET A 106 -7.47 -13.47 -1.84
CA MET A 106 -7.05 -13.74 -0.48
C MET A 106 -6.96 -12.42 0.28
N VAL A 107 -7.29 -12.46 1.57
CA VAL A 107 -7.13 -11.35 2.51
C VAL A 107 -6.39 -11.87 3.72
N LYS A 108 -5.29 -11.23 4.12
CA LYS A 108 -4.59 -11.60 5.35
C LYS A 108 -5.33 -11.01 6.54
N LEU A 109 -6.01 -11.86 7.31
CA LEU A 109 -6.68 -11.48 8.58
C LEU A 109 -5.67 -11.52 9.75
N ASP A 110 -5.90 -10.70 10.77
CA ASP A 110 -4.98 -10.52 11.91
C ASP A 110 -4.76 -11.79 12.77
N SER A 111 -5.65 -12.78 12.65
CA SER A 111 -5.58 -14.05 13.41
C SER A 111 -4.61 -15.09 12.83
N ILE A 112 -4.05 -14.85 11.64
CA ILE A 112 -2.93 -15.64 11.13
C ILE A 112 -1.66 -14.95 11.66
N HIS A 113 -1.02 -15.58 12.65
CA HIS A 113 0.28 -15.19 13.17
C HIS A 113 1.37 -15.26 12.08
N ASP A 114 1.38 -14.31 11.15
CA ASP A 114 2.57 -14.00 10.40
C ASP A 114 3.47 -13.17 11.31
N ARG A 115 4.61 -13.76 11.69
CA ARG A 115 5.78 -13.09 12.30
C ARG A 115 6.42 -12.06 11.35
N ALA A 116 5.62 -11.38 10.54
CA ALA A 116 6.03 -10.38 9.60
C ALA A 116 4.90 -9.33 9.54
N GLY A 117 4.75 -8.57 10.62
CA GLY A 117 4.81 -7.13 10.39
C GLY A 117 6.11 -6.93 9.63
N HIS A 118 6.02 -6.83 8.30
CA HIS A 118 7.18 -6.70 7.43
C HIS A 118 7.93 -5.48 7.95
N LYS A 119 8.98 -5.74 8.72
CA LYS A 119 10.05 -4.77 8.86
C LYS A 119 10.53 -4.62 7.43
N SER A 120 10.21 -3.49 6.81
CA SER A 120 10.94 -3.03 5.65
C SER A 120 12.42 -3.18 6.01
N VAL A 121 13.08 -4.15 5.38
CA VAL A 121 14.52 -4.29 5.51
C VAL A 121 15.04 -3.04 4.83
N ALA A 122 15.47 -2.07 5.64
CA ALA A 122 15.98 -0.81 5.13
C ALA A 122 17.08 -1.12 4.13
N LEU A 123 16.85 -0.74 2.87
CA LEU A 123 17.90 -0.79 1.88
C LEU A 123 19.05 0.08 2.35
N PRO A 124 20.31 -0.40 2.23
CA PRO A 124 21.45 0.37 2.67
C PRO A 124 21.62 1.71 1.96
N GLU A 125 20.95 1.97 0.83
CA GLU A 125 21.18 3.20 0.03
C GLU A 125 19.94 3.85 -0.63
N ALA A 126 18.69 3.49 -0.27
CA ALA A 126 17.51 4.25 -0.71
C ALA A 126 16.75 4.81 0.51
N SER A 127 17.01 6.08 0.82
CA SER A 127 16.48 6.81 1.98
C SER A 127 15.02 7.22 1.81
N HIS A 128 14.15 6.28 1.44
CA HIS A 128 12.73 6.55 1.24
C HIS A 128 11.94 6.30 2.53
N SER A 129 11.04 7.23 2.85
CA SER A 129 10.15 7.13 4.01
C SER A 129 8.75 6.70 3.58
N TYR A 130 8.22 5.65 4.19
CA TYR A 130 6.93 5.08 3.81
C TYR A 130 5.88 5.42 4.85
N GLN A 131 4.73 5.90 4.41
CA GLN A 131 3.64 6.30 5.30
C GLN A 131 2.31 5.75 4.80
N SER A 132 1.72 4.85 5.58
CA SER A 132 0.35 4.39 5.38
C SER A 132 -0.61 5.55 5.60
N VAL A 133 -1.48 5.80 4.62
CA VAL A 133 -2.56 6.79 4.72
C VAL A 133 -3.87 6.08 5.06
N TRP A 134 -4.13 4.95 4.42
CA TRP A 134 -5.31 4.14 4.65
C TRP A 134 -5.02 2.67 4.34
N ASN A 135 -5.58 1.77 5.14
CA ASN A 135 -5.46 0.32 4.93
C ASN A 135 -6.75 -0.38 5.36
N LYS A 136 -7.18 -1.38 4.58
CA LYS A 136 -8.29 -2.26 4.94
C LYS A 136 -8.05 -3.68 4.44
N LYS A 137 -7.97 -4.59 5.40
CA LYS A 137 -7.95 -6.04 5.17
C LYS A 137 -9.37 -6.55 4.90
N THR A 138 -9.82 -6.40 3.66
CA THR A 138 -11.10 -6.93 3.19
C THR A 138 -11.00 -7.30 1.72
N ALA A 139 -11.80 -8.27 1.27
CA ALA A 139 -11.83 -8.63 -0.14
C ALA A 139 -12.40 -7.47 -0.95
N GLY A 140 -11.77 -7.14 -2.08
CA GLY A 140 -12.15 -5.97 -2.85
C GLY A 140 -11.13 -5.58 -3.91
N PHE A 141 -11.33 -4.42 -4.51
CA PHE A 141 -10.54 -3.91 -5.63
C PHE A 141 -10.61 -2.38 -5.71
N THR A 142 -9.77 -1.77 -6.54
CA THR A 142 -9.80 -0.33 -6.80
C THR A 142 -10.43 0.00 -8.14
N LYS A 143 -11.19 1.11 -8.19
CA LYS A 143 -11.73 1.72 -9.40
C LYS A 143 -11.09 3.08 -9.59
N HIS A 144 -10.57 3.33 -10.78
CA HIS A 144 -9.91 4.60 -11.14
C HIS A 144 -10.73 5.28 -12.25
N THR A 145 -11.16 6.52 -12.04
CA THR A 145 -12.06 7.25 -12.96
C THR A 145 -11.52 8.64 -13.24
N PHE A 146 -11.18 8.92 -14.50
CA PHE A 146 -10.79 10.27 -14.91
C PHE A 146 -11.99 11.21 -14.90
N SER A 147 -11.77 12.47 -14.52
CA SER A 147 -12.73 13.53 -14.79
C SER A 147 -12.91 13.73 -16.30
N SER A 148 -14.05 14.29 -16.70
CA SER A 148 -14.36 14.57 -18.11
C SER A 148 -13.34 15.49 -18.80
N ASP A 149 -12.66 16.35 -18.03
CA ASP A 149 -11.61 17.23 -18.51
C ASP A 149 -10.20 16.63 -18.41
N PHE A 150 -10.08 15.37 -17.96
CA PHE A 150 -8.83 14.65 -17.73
C PHE A 150 -7.82 15.37 -16.81
N LYS A 151 -8.27 16.30 -15.97
CA LYS A 151 -7.40 17.02 -15.01
C LYS A 151 -7.31 16.34 -13.65
N SER A 152 -8.22 15.42 -13.35
CA SER A 152 -8.22 14.65 -12.11
C SER A 152 -8.52 13.18 -12.34
N LEU A 153 -8.02 12.34 -11.44
CA LEU A 153 -8.27 10.91 -11.39
C LEU A 153 -8.79 10.56 -9.99
N LYS A 154 -10.04 10.12 -9.91
CA LYS A 154 -10.63 9.59 -8.67
C LYS A 154 -10.25 8.13 -8.51
N THR A 155 -9.67 7.77 -7.38
CA THR A 155 -9.45 6.38 -6.97
C THR A 155 -10.45 6.03 -5.87
N VAL A 156 -11.19 4.95 -6.06
CA VAL A 156 -12.16 4.42 -5.10
C VAL A 156 -11.77 2.99 -4.74
N PHE A 157 -11.65 2.71 -3.45
CA PHE A 157 -11.51 1.37 -2.90
C PHE A 157 -12.90 0.80 -2.66
N LEU A 158 -13.17 -0.35 -3.24
CA LEU A 158 -14.45 -1.04 -3.17
C LEU A 158 -14.27 -2.37 -2.46
N ASP A 159 -15.23 -2.76 -1.63
CA ASP A 159 -15.32 -4.15 -1.18
C ASP A 159 -15.83 -5.07 -2.30
N TYR A 160 -15.87 -6.37 -2.02
CA TYR A 160 -16.37 -7.39 -2.96
C TYR A 160 -17.86 -7.26 -3.30
N ASN A 161 -18.65 -6.47 -2.55
CA ASN A 161 -20.04 -6.15 -2.86
C ASN A 161 -20.20 -4.86 -3.67
N GLY A 162 -19.09 -4.15 -3.94
CA GLY A 162 -19.09 -2.86 -4.63
C GLY A 162 -19.40 -1.68 -3.71
N GLN A 163 -19.36 -1.85 -2.38
CA GLN A 163 -19.46 -0.74 -1.43
C GLN A 163 -18.16 0.06 -1.41
N GLU A 164 -18.26 1.38 -1.50
CA GLU A 164 -17.12 2.27 -1.31
C GLU A 164 -16.62 2.24 0.14
N LEU A 165 -15.34 1.92 0.29
CA LEU A 165 -14.63 1.87 1.57
C LEU A 165 -13.81 3.13 1.82
N TYR A 166 -13.22 3.68 0.76
CA TYR A 166 -12.38 4.88 0.79
C TYR A 166 -12.24 5.45 -0.62
N SER A 167 -12.01 6.75 -0.75
CA SER A 167 -11.66 7.36 -2.02
C SER A 167 -10.76 8.57 -1.85
N PHE A 168 -10.00 8.87 -2.90
CA PHE A 168 -9.20 10.09 -3.00
C PHE A 168 -9.09 10.52 -4.46
N ASP A 169 -8.67 11.77 -4.69
CA ASP A 169 -8.48 12.34 -6.01
C ASP A 169 -7.02 12.76 -6.20
N VAL A 170 -6.46 12.45 -7.36
CA VAL A 170 -5.16 12.97 -7.82
C VAL A 170 -5.42 14.02 -8.90
N LYS A 171 -4.67 15.13 -8.89
CA LYS A 171 -4.66 16.09 -10.00
C LYS A 171 -3.47 15.83 -10.91
N LYS A 172 -3.68 15.95 -12.22
CA LYS A 172 -2.65 15.72 -13.24
C LYS A 172 -1.44 16.62 -12.98
N GLY A 173 -0.25 16.03 -12.89
CA GLY A 173 1.02 16.76 -12.86
C GLY A 173 1.30 17.54 -11.58
N SER A 174 0.40 17.54 -10.58
CA SER A 174 0.71 18.15 -9.28
C SER A 174 1.63 17.30 -8.41
N GLY A 175 1.94 16.08 -8.87
CA GLY A 175 2.15 14.98 -7.95
C GLY A 175 0.91 14.82 -7.05
N PRO A 176 0.78 13.75 -6.30
CA PRO A 176 -0.35 13.59 -5.42
C PRO A 176 -0.10 14.42 -4.17
N SER A 177 -0.86 15.50 -4.07
CA SER A 177 -1.13 16.15 -2.80
C SER A 177 -1.88 15.16 -1.91
N PRO A 178 -1.64 15.12 -0.60
CA PRO A 178 -2.62 14.54 0.32
C PRO A 178 -3.94 15.26 0.07
N SER A 179 -4.93 14.55 -0.48
CA SER A 179 -6.30 15.04 -0.56
C SER A 179 -6.87 15.05 0.87
N PRO A 180 -7.85 15.92 1.17
CA PRO A 180 -8.42 16.01 2.51
C PRO A 180 -8.97 14.64 2.94
N SER A 181 -8.75 14.30 4.22
CA SER A 181 -9.38 13.15 4.88
C SER A 181 -10.85 12.98 4.46
N PRO A 182 -11.34 11.74 4.35
CA PRO A 182 -12.77 11.51 4.19
C PRO A 182 -13.51 12.28 5.28
N SER A 183 -14.51 13.06 4.87
CA SER A 183 -15.42 13.71 5.79
C SER A 183 -15.98 12.65 6.73
N PRO A 184 -15.94 12.87 8.06
CA PRO A 184 -16.44 11.88 9.00
C PRO A 184 -17.92 11.62 8.67
N SER A 185 -18.27 10.36 8.45
CA SER A 185 -19.62 9.91 8.76
C SER A 185 -19.95 10.40 10.17
N PRO A 186 -21.18 10.86 10.46
CA PRO A 186 -21.54 11.28 11.81
C PRO A 186 -21.47 10.06 12.74
N GLY A 187 -20.28 9.83 13.30
CA GLY A 187 -20.08 8.92 14.41
C GLY A 187 -20.73 9.55 15.65
N PRO A 188 -21.37 8.76 16.52
CA PRO A 188 -21.99 9.29 17.72
C PRO A 188 -20.95 10.12 18.48
N SER A 189 -21.31 11.38 18.74
CA SER A 189 -20.52 12.31 19.54
C SER A 189 -20.23 11.69 20.91
N GLY A 190 -19.03 11.13 21.09
CA GLY A 190 -18.66 10.47 22.34
C GLY A 190 -17.46 9.52 22.32
N ALA A 191 -16.89 9.16 21.16
CA ALA A 191 -15.76 8.25 21.09
C ALA A 191 -14.46 8.86 21.62
N ASN A 192 -13.99 8.40 22.78
CA ASN A 192 -12.75 8.84 23.43
C ASN A 192 -12.29 7.81 24.47
N CYS A 193 -11.00 7.80 24.80
CA CYS A 193 -10.40 6.89 25.77
C CYS A 193 -10.84 7.15 27.21
N LYS A 194 -11.29 8.36 27.52
CA LYS A 194 -11.94 8.64 28.80
C LYS A 194 -13.20 7.80 29.00
N THR A 195 -13.96 7.51 27.94
CA THR A 195 -15.18 6.71 27.97
C THR A 195 -14.92 5.23 27.68
N TYR A 196 -14.01 4.91 26.76
CA TYR A 196 -13.69 3.53 26.39
C TYR A 196 -12.76 2.81 27.38
N GLY A 197 -11.96 3.57 28.14
CA GLY A 197 -10.89 3.02 28.96
C GLY A 197 -9.66 2.61 28.13
N CYS A 198 -8.54 2.42 28.81
CA CYS A 198 -7.29 1.95 28.22
C CYS A 198 -7.23 0.43 28.31
N GLY A 199 -6.93 -0.27 27.23
CA GLY A 199 -6.96 -1.74 27.20
C GLY A 199 -6.52 -2.30 25.86
N ASP A 200 -6.97 -3.51 25.55
CA ASP A 200 -6.70 -4.19 24.28
C ASP A 200 -7.54 -3.62 23.12
N TYR A 201 -7.29 -4.12 21.91
CA TYR A 201 -8.08 -3.78 20.73
C TYR A 201 -9.54 -4.22 20.86
N ASP A 202 -10.46 -3.27 20.62
CA ASP A 202 -11.89 -3.52 20.60
C ASP A 202 -12.46 -3.09 19.24
N PRO A 203 -12.87 -4.04 18.37
CA PRO A 203 -13.40 -3.74 17.05
C PRO A 203 -14.76 -3.02 17.06
N SER A 204 -15.44 -2.92 18.21
CA SER A 204 -16.69 -2.16 18.36
C SER A 204 -16.46 -0.66 18.58
N HIS A 205 -15.23 -0.26 18.90
CA HIS A 205 -14.87 1.15 19.08
C HIS A 205 -14.53 1.82 17.74
N SER A 206 -14.96 3.07 17.59
CA SER A 206 -14.69 3.89 16.39
C SER A 206 -13.26 4.47 16.35
N CYS A 207 -12.52 4.34 17.45
CA CYS A 207 -11.10 4.64 17.60
C CYS A 207 -10.54 3.77 18.73
N GLN A 208 -9.24 3.51 18.74
CA GLN A 208 -8.60 2.58 19.67
C GLN A 208 -7.91 3.30 20.83
N CYS A 209 -7.91 2.64 21.99
CA CYS A 209 -7.30 3.09 23.24
C CYS A 209 -6.24 2.12 23.77
N ASN A 210 -5.60 1.40 22.85
CA ASN A 210 -4.54 0.44 23.10
C ASN A 210 -3.17 0.99 22.64
N SER A 211 -2.08 0.31 22.98
CA SER A 211 -0.72 0.73 22.58
C SER A 211 -0.47 0.72 21.08
N ASP A 212 -1.18 -0.16 20.38
CA ASP A 212 -0.97 -0.43 18.96
C ASP A 212 -1.74 0.57 18.09
N CYS A 213 -2.59 1.41 18.68
CA CYS A 213 -3.38 2.38 17.94
C CYS A 213 -2.51 3.39 17.18
N ARG A 214 -1.28 3.65 17.66
CA ARG A 214 -0.31 4.51 16.97
C ARG A 214 0.26 3.85 15.73
N TYR A 215 0.35 2.53 15.75
CA TYR A 215 0.80 1.72 14.62
C TYR A 215 -0.28 1.62 13.55
N TYR A 216 -1.55 1.47 13.94
CA TYR A 216 -2.69 1.43 13.02
C TYR A 216 -3.27 2.80 12.66
N ASN A 217 -2.75 3.86 13.29
CA ASN A 217 -3.20 5.25 13.15
C ASN A 217 -4.71 5.44 13.41
N ASP A 218 -5.26 4.68 14.36
CA ASP A 218 -6.67 4.70 14.75
C ASP A 218 -6.86 5.12 16.22
N CYS A 219 -5.84 5.71 16.86
CA CYS A 219 -5.94 6.21 18.23
C CYS A 219 -7.09 7.22 18.40
N CYS A 220 -7.84 7.10 19.50
CA CYS A 220 -8.74 8.16 19.90
C CYS A 220 -7.97 9.47 20.16
N SER A 221 -8.62 10.61 19.94
CA SER A 221 -7.99 11.94 20.02
C SER A 221 -7.37 12.24 21.39
N ASP A 222 -7.91 11.65 22.46
CA ASP A 222 -7.46 11.81 23.85
C ASP A 222 -6.55 10.66 24.33
N TYR A 223 -6.17 9.72 23.46
CA TYR A 223 -5.32 8.57 23.81
C TYR A 223 -4.02 8.99 24.53
N LYS A 224 -3.31 10.00 24.01
CA LYS A 224 -2.07 10.49 24.65
C LYS A 224 -2.31 11.04 26.06
N GLN A 225 -3.48 11.63 26.30
CA GLN A 225 -3.83 12.24 27.58
C GLN A 225 -4.29 11.19 28.61
N TYR A 226 -5.04 10.18 28.16
CA TYR A 226 -5.67 9.20 29.05
C TYR A 226 -4.90 7.89 29.19
N CYS A 227 -4.27 7.42 28.11
CA CYS A 227 -3.60 6.12 28.05
C CYS A 227 -2.09 6.22 27.76
N GLY A 228 -1.58 7.43 27.49
CA GLY A 228 -0.17 7.65 27.17
C GLY A 228 0.81 7.32 28.32
N ASN A 229 0.30 7.17 29.55
CA ASN A 229 1.09 6.93 30.76
C ASN A 229 0.87 5.53 31.39
N SER A 230 0.08 4.65 30.77
CA SER A 230 -0.35 3.37 31.38
C SER A 230 0.74 2.27 31.47
N TRP A 231 2.02 2.60 31.28
CA TRP A 231 3.14 1.65 31.33
C TRP A 231 3.94 1.69 32.64
N LEU A 232 3.36 2.20 33.72
CA LEU A 232 3.88 2.03 35.09
C LEU A 232 2.82 1.32 35.94
N GLY A 233 2.75 0.01 35.78
CA GLY A 233 1.95 -0.92 36.56
C GLY A 233 2.30 -2.35 36.19
#